data_AF-A0A943C3M7-F1
#
_entry.id   AF-A0A943C3M7-F1
#
_cell.length_a   1.000
_cell.length_b   1.000
_cell.length_c   1.000
_cell.angle_alpha   90.00
_cell.angle_beta   90.00
_cell.angle_gamma   90.00
#
_symmetry.space_group_name_H-M   'P 1'
#
loop_
_entity.id
_entity.type
_entity.pdbx_description
1 polymer ?
#
loop_
_entity_poly.entity_id
_entity_poly.type
_entity_poly.pdbx_seq_one_letter_code
_entity_poly.pdbx_strand_id
1 'polypeptide(L)'
;MDYAMHCCITNLNNGEILDEMEKAVAEGITSFKCFLVYKKEGMMVDDATLARLLLRAKELGAMINVHAENPDLIDLNTENFLKEGKISAWYHYLSRPEFVEAEADQRAVHWAKHLDAPIYIVHMADKEGLEACIRAKEEGAPVYVETCP
;
A
#
# COMPACT_ATOMS: atom_id res chain seq x y z
N MET A 1 15.59 18.39 16.43
CA MET A 1 14.46 17.62 15.87
C MET A 1 15.12 16.58 14.99
N ASP A 2 14.99 15.33 15.37
CA ASP A 2 15.59 14.22 14.61
C ASP A 2 14.59 13.75 13.55
N TYR A 3 15.08 13.24 12.42
CA TYR A 3 14.24 12.80 11.31
C TYR A 3 14.81 11.55 10.65
N ALA A 4 13.95 10.80 9.97
CA ALA A 4 14.26 9.63 9.15
C ALA A 4 13.37 9.65 7.89
N MET A 5 13.61 8.74 6.95
CA MET A 5 12.92 8.72 5.66
C MET A 5 12.41 7.32 5.31
N HIS A 6 11.29 7.28 4.59
CA HIS A 6 10.82 6.10 3.86
C HIS A 6 11.09 6.33 2.36
N CYS A 7 11.61 5.33 1.66
CA CYS A 7 11.85 5.46 0.22
C CYS A 7 10.65 4.94 -0.59
N CYS A 8 10.06 5.77 -1.45
CA CYS A 8 8.96 5.34 -2.32
C CYS A 8 9.45 4.49 -3.49
N ILE A 9 8.76 3.37 -3.76
CA ILE A 9 9.00 2.50 -4.91
C ILE A 9 7.74 2.49 -5.78
N THR A 10 7.86 2.97 -7.00
CA THR A 10 6.77 3.02 -8.00
C THR A 10 7.04 2.13 -9.22
N ASN A 11 8.27 1.67 -9.41
CA ASN A 11 8.70 0.76 -10.47
C ASN A 11 9.91 -0.04 -9.97
N LEU A 12 10.11 -1.26 -10.45
CA LEU A 12 11.30 -2.07 -10.13
C LEU A 12 12.49 -1.83 -11.06
N ASN A 13 12.34 -1.06 -12.15
CA ASN A 13 13.36 -0.83 -13.17
C ASN A 13 14.02 -2.14 -13.63
N ASN A 14 13.22 -3.07 -14.18
CA ASN A 14 13.66 -4.41 -14.58
C ASN A 14 14.29 -5.27 -13.45
N GLY A 15 14.10 -4.88 -12.18
CA GLY A 15 14.61 -5.59 -11.00
C GLY A 15 15.73 -4.87 -10.28
N GLU A 16 16.36 -3.85 -10.87
CA GLU A 16 17.50 -3.12 -10.28
C GLU A 16 17.18 -2.53 -8.90
N ILE A 17 15.94 -2.10 -8.68
CA ILE A 17 15.50 -1.54 -7.39
C ILE A 17 15.63 -2.55 -6.24
N LEU A 18 15.52 -3.85 -6.50
CA LEU A 18 15.65 -4.87 -5.44
C LEU A 18 17.08 -4.93 -4.88
N ASP A 19 18.08 -4.63 -5.72
CA ASP A 19 19.48 -4.51 -5.28
C ASP A 19 19.72 -3.16 -4.59
N GLU A 20 19.08 -2.09 -5.07
CA GLU A 20 19.18 -0.77 -4.43
C GLU A 20 18.53 -0.72 -3.04
N MET A 21 17.50 -1.53 -2.79
CA MET A 21 16.93 -1.68 -1.44
C MET A 21 17.99 -2.09 -0.41
N GLU A 22 18.90 -3.00 -0.76
CA GLU A 22 19.97 -3.44 0.15
C GLU A 22 20.95 -2.30 0.46
N LYS A 23 21.32 -1.52 -0.56
CA LYS A 23 22.17 -0.34 -0.40
C LYS A 23 21.49 0.69 0.51
N ALA A 24 20.20 0.95 0.28
CA ALA A 24 19.43 1.89 1.09
C ALA A 24 19.32 1.43 2.56
N VAL A 25 19.12 0.13 2.81
CA VAL A 25 19.13 -0.44 4.17
C VAL A 25 20.49 -0.26 4.83
N ALA A 26 21.60 -0.48 4.12
CA ALA A 26 22.94 -0.24 4.64
C ALA A 26 23.21 1.24 4.99
N GLU A 27 22.50 2.16 4.34
CA GLU A 27 22.53 3.60 4.63
C GLU A 27 21.51 4.05 5.70
N GLY A 28 20.72 3.12 6.26
CA GLY A 28 19.79 3.38 7.36
C GLY A 28 18.33 3.55 6.96
N ILE A 29 17.97 3.39 5.68
CA ILE A 29 16.58 3.36 5.22
C ILE A 29 16.00 1.96 5.42
N THR A 30 15.24 1.77 6.49
CA THR A 30 14.72 0.45 6.89
C THR A 30 13.28 0.19 6.45
N SER A 31 12.69 1.09 5.65
CA SER A 31 11.31 0.94 5.18
C SER A 31 11.05 1.64 3.84
N PHE A 32 10.17 1.04 3.05
CA PHE A 32 9.88 1.42 1.68
C PHE A 32 8.37 1.58 1.47
N LYS A 33 7.95 2.61 0.76
CA LYS A 33 6.55 2.95 0.55
C LYS A 33 6.12 2.56 -0.87
N CYS A 34 5.00 1.84 -0.98
CA CYS A 34 4.38 1.47 -2.25
C CYS A 34 2.93 1.94 -2.29
N PHE A 35 2.36 1.97 -3.49
CA PHE A 35 0.99 2.39 -3.74
C PHE A 35 0.27 1.30 -4.54
N LEU A 36 -0.88 0.85 -4.06
CA LEU A 36 -1.82 0.05 -4.86
C LEU A 36 -2.81 0.93 -5.62
N VAL A 37 -2.77 2.24 -5.39
CA VAL A 37 -3.57 3.28 -6.03
C VAL A 37 -2.71 4.12 -6.99
N TYR A 38 -3.29 5.13 -7.63
CA TYR A 38 -2.61 6.11 -8.50
C TYR A 38 -2.05 5.49 -9.79
N LYS A 39 -2.89 4.70 -10.45
CA LYS A 39 -2.58 4.01 -11.71
C LYS A 39 -2.33 5.00 -12.86
N LYS A 40 -3.14 6.05 -12.97
CA LYS A 40 -3.02 7.08 -14.02
C LYS A 40 -1.78 7.95 -13.85
N GLU A 41 -1.32 8.11 -12.62
CA GLU A 41 -0.13 8.87 -12.23
C GLU A 41 1.17 8.05 -12.33
N GLY A 42 1.08 6.76 -12.67
CA GLY A 42 2.25 5.88 -12.81
C GLY A 42 2.93 5.53 -11.48
N MET A 43 2.21 5.62 -10.36
CA MET A 43 2.73 5.28 -9.04
C MET A 43 2.34 3.88 -8.57
N MET A 44 1.25 3.34 -9.10
CA MET A 44 0.72 2.03 -8.72
C MET A 44 1.73 0.91 -9.01
N VAL A 45 1.98 0.06 -8.02
CA VAL A 45 2.61 -1.26 -8.23
C VAL A 45 1.54 -2.33 -8.40
N ASP A 46 1.81 -3.33 -9.24
CA ASP A 46 0.93 -4.50 -9.37
C ASP A 46 1.18 -5.54 -8.26
N ASP A 47 0.32 -6.55 -8.17
CA ASP A 47 0.42 -7.59 -7.14
C ASP A 47 1.75 -8.35 -7.22
N ALA A 48 2.27 -8.59 -8.43
CA ALA A 48 3.54 -9.28 -8.63
C ALA A 48 4.72 -8.44 -8.11
N THR A 49 4.68 -7.13 -8.31
CA THR A 49 5.66 -6.18 -7.79
C THR A 49 5.57 -6.08 -6.27
N LEU A 50 4.37 -5.95 -5.70
CA LEU A 50 4.19 -5.97 -4.25
C LEU A 50 4.75 -7.25 -3.64
N ALA A 51 4.46 -8.43 -4.21
CA ALA A 51 4.97 -9.70 -3.73
C ALA A 51 6.51 -9.77 -3.74
N ARG A 52 7.15 -9.30 -4.82
CA ARG A 52 8.62 -9.22 -4.90
C ARG A 52 9.21 -8.29 -3.85
N LEU A 53 8.58 -7.15 -3.62
CA LEU A 53 9.01 -6.18 -2.61
C LEU A 53 8.85 -6.72 -1.18
N LEU A 54 7.75 -7.41 -0.89
CA LEU A 54 7.52 -8.07 0.39
C LEU A 54 8.60 -9.12 0.68
N LEU A 55 8.88 -9.99 -0.29
CA LEU A 55 9.93 -11.01 -0.16
C LEU A 55 11.31 -10.38 0.03
N ARG A 56 11.65 -9.34 -0.75
CA ARG A 56 12.93 -8.66 -0.62
C ARG A 56 13.08 -7.93 0.70
N ALA A 57 12.03 -7.25 1.16
CA ALA A 57 12.03 -6.59 2.46
C ALA A 57 12.23 -7.60 3.61
N LYS A 58 11.60 -8.77 3.52
CA LYS A 58 11.81 -9.87 4.48
C LYS A 58 13.28 -10.30 4.55
N GLU A 59 13.93 -10.51 3.40
CA GLU A 59 15.36 -10.87 3.34
C GLU A 59 16.26 -9.81 4.00
N LEU A 60 15.92 -8.53 3.80
CA LEU A 60 16.72 -7.40 4.28
C LEU A 60 16.39 -6.98 5.72
N GLY A 61 15.37 -7.57 6.35
CA GLY A 61 14.86 -7.10 7.65
C GLY A 61 14.23 -5.70 7.59
N ALA A 62 13.72 -5.31 6.42
CA ALA A 62 13.05 -4.04 6.17
C ALA A 62 11.51 -4.18 6.20
N MET A 63 10.80 -3.06 6.06
CA MET A 63 9.34 -3.01 6.07
C MET A 63 8.78 -2.41 4.77
N ILE A 64 7.70 -3.00 4.25
CA ILE A 64 6.92 -2.40 3.16
C ILE A 64 5.71 -1.68 3.75
N ASN A 65 5.62 -0.38 3.50
CA ASN A 65 4.48 0.47 3.82
C ASN A 65 3.58 0.57 2.58
N VAL A 66 2.27 0.39 2.71
CA VAL A 66 1.37 0.37 1.55
C VAL A 66 0.26 1.40 1.70
N HIS A 67 0.08 2.23 0.67
CA HIS A 67 -1.19 2.93 0.42
C HIS A 67 -2.11 1.97 -0.34
N ALA A 68 -3.18 1.51 0.29
CA ALA A 68 -4.03 0.46 -0.24
C ALA A 68 -5.43 0.99 -0.58
N GLU A 69 -5.66 1.33 -1.84
CA GLU A 69 -7.02 1.55 -2.36
C GLU A 69 -7.11 0.98 -3.78
N ASN A 70 -8.29 0.56 -4.23
CA ASN A 70 -8.50 0.04 -5.58
C ASN A 70 -8.65 1.18 -6.62
N PRO A 71 -7.65 1.40 -7.50
CA PRO A 71 -7.66 2.55 -8.40
C PRO A 71 -8.69 2.42 -9.51
N ASP A 72 -9.01 1.19 -9.94
CA ASP A 72 -9.96 0.97 -11.03
C ASP A 72 -11.38 1.41 -10.63
N LEU A 73 -11.77 1.18 -9.38
CA LEU A 73 -13.05 1.68 -8.84
C LEU A 73 -13.04 3.19 -8.59
N ILE A 74 -11.93 3.72 -8.07
CA ILE A 74 -11.76 5.18 -7.88
C ILE A 74 -11.89 5.90 -9.20
N ASP A 75 -11.22 5.41 -10.24
CA ASP A 75 -11.23 5.99 -11.58
C ASP A 75 -12.63 5.92 -12.20
N LEU A 76 -13.29 4.77 -12.12
CA LEU A 76 -14.66 4.60 -12.60
C LEU A 76 -15.63 5.58 -11.94
N ASN A 77 -15.57 5.70 -10.60
CA ASN A 77 -16.44 6.60 -9.86
C ASN A 77 -16.15 8.07 -10.18
N THR A 78 -14.87 8.44 -10.25
CA THR A 78 -14.43 9.79 -10.60
C THR A 78 -14.92 10.18 -11.99
N GLU A 79 -14.77 9.30 -12.98
CA GLU A 79 -15.25 9.54 -14.34
C GLU A 79 -16.78 9.71 -14.41
N ASN A 80 -17.53 8.94 -13.63
CA ASN A 80 -18.99 9.07 -13.56
C ASN A 80 -19.42 10.40 -12.92
N PHE A 81 -18.81 10.80 -11.81
CA PHE A 81 -19.10 12.10 -11.19
C PHE A 81 -18.75 13.27 -12.11
N LEU A 82 -17.63 13.22 -12.81
CA LEU A 82 -17.25 14.26 -13.77
C LEU A 82 -18.26 14.38 -14.92
N LYS A 83 -18.77 13.25 -15.46
CA LYS A 83 -19.84 13.24 -16.48
C LYS A 83 -21.14 13.87 -16.00
N GLU A 84 -21.43 13.77 -14.71
CA GLU A 84 -22.60 14.37 -14.07
C GLU A 84 -22.39 15.83 -13.63
N GLY A 85 -21.21 16.43 -13.90
CA GLY A 85 -20.89 17.79 -13.46
C GLY A 85 -20.65 17.92 -11.95
N LYS A 86 -20.44 16.80 -11.26
CA LYS A 86 -20.22 16.70 -9.81
C LYS A 86 -18.74 16.97 -9.48
N ILE A 87 -18.37 18.25 -9.46
CA ILE A 87 -16.96 18.71 -9.37
C ILE A 87 -16.54 19.27 -8.00
N SER A 88 -17.41 19.26 -6.99
CA SER A 88 -17.03 19.71 -5.64
C SER A 88 -16.11 18.70 -4.96
N ALA A 89 -15.34 19.15 -3.97
CA ALA A 89 -14.43 18.30 -3.19
C ALA A 89 -15.14 17.12 -2.50
N TRP A 90 -16.45 17.21 -2.28
CA TRP A 90 -17.26 16.11 -1.75
C TRP A 90 -17.17 14.84 -2.60
N TYR A 91 -17.05 14.98 -3.91
CA TYR A 91 -16.98 13.85 -4.84
C TYR A 91 -15.61 13.18 -4.88
N HIS A 92 -14.59 13.79 -4.28
CA HIS A 92 -13.33 13.12 -3.99
C HIS A 92 -13.50 12.05 -2.92
N TYR A 93 -14.24 12.35 -1.85
CA TYR A 93 -14.57 11.36 -0.82
C TYR A 93 -15.50 10.28 -1.38
N LEU A 94 -16.57 10.69 -2.08
CA LEU A 94 -17.52 9.72 -2.64
C LEU A 94 -16.95 8.84 -3.77
N SER A 95 -15.82 9.19 -4.39
CA SER A 95 -15.20 8.31 -5.39
C SER A 95 -14.47 7.13 -4.77
N ARG A 96 -14.22 7.18 -3.46
CA ARG A 96 -13.45 6.20 -2.69
C ARG A 96 -14.19 5.77 -1.42
N PRO A 97 -15.40 5.19 -1.55
CA PRO A 97 -16.12 4.66 -0.40
C PRO A 97 -15.30 3.56 0.29
N GLU A 98 -15.49 3.37 1.59
CA GLU A 98 -14.70 2.48 2.47
C GLU A 98 -14.38 1.09 1.87
N PHE A 99 -15.32 0.46 1.17
CA PHE A 99 -15.09 -0.88 0.57
C PHE A 99 -14.00 -0.91 -0.51
N VAL A 100 -13.65 0.25 -1.09
CA VAL A 100 -12.58 0.40 -2.10
C VAL A 100 -11.20 0.32 -1.45
N GLU A 101 -11.05 0.85 -0.23
CA GLU A 101 -9.87 0.71 0.61
C GLU A 101 -9.79 -0.73 1.14
N ALA A 102 -10.90 -1.22 1.72
CA ALA A 102 -11.00 -2.56 2.31
C ALA A 102 -10.56 -3.69 1.37
N GLU A 103 -10.93 -3.63 0.08
CA GLU A 103 -10.49 -4.63 -0.91
C GLU A 103 -8.97 -4.67 -1.03
N ALA A 104 -8.34 -3.51 -1.19
CA ALA A 104 -6.91 -3.40 -1.38
C ALA A 104 -6.15 -3.79 -0.12
N ASP A 105 -6.68 -3.44 1.06
CA ASP A 105 -6.16 -3.88 2.35
C ASP A 105 -6.19 -5.38 2.51
N GLN A 106 -7.34 -6.00 2.26
CA GLN A 106 -7.51 -7.45 2.35
C GLN A 106 -6.57 -8.16 1.38
N ARG A 107 -6.39 -7.63 0.17
CA ARG A 107 -5.45 -8.17 -0.83
C ARG A 107 -4.00 -8.03 -0.37
N ALA A 108 -3.59 -6.87 0.14
CA ALA A 108 -2.24 -6.64 0.64
C ALA A 108 -1.91 -7.55 1.85
N VAL A 109 -2.85 -7.65 2.81
CA VAL A 109 -2.75 -8.55 3.97
C VAL A 109 -2.69 -10.01 3.55
N HIS A 110 -3.49 -10.41 2.55
CA HIS A 110 -3.46 -11.76 2.02
C HIS A 110 -2.07 -12.12 1.48
N TRP A 111 -1.44 -11.23 0.70
CA TRP A 111 -0.09 -11.45 0.19
C TRP A 111 0.95 -11.53 1.31
N ALA A 112 0.95 -10.55 2.22
CA ALA A 112 1.88 -10.51 3.33
C ALA A 112 1.81 -11.77 4.22
N LYS A 113 0.59 -12.23 4.54
CA LYS A 113 0.36 -13.45 5.32
C LYS A 113 0.92 -14.69 4.63
N HIS A 114 0.64 -14.89 3.34
CA HIS A 114 1.04 -16.12 2.65
C HIS A 114 2.50 -16.12 2.19
N LEU A 115 3.12 -14.94 2.07
CA LEU A 115 4.57 -14.80 1.85
C LEU A 115 5.37 -14.75 3.15
N ASP A 116 4.67 -14.75 4.30
CA ASP A 116 5.27 -14.61 5.64
C ASP A 116 6.22 -13.40 5.69
N ALA A 117 5.76 -12.26 5.19
CA ALA A 117 6.56 -11.06 5.02
C ALA A 117 5.93 -9.86 5.75
N PRO A 118 6.72 -9.00 6.42
CA PRO A 118 6.18 -7.87 7.18
C PRO A 118 5.56 -6.81 6.26
N ILE A 119 4.37 -6.34 6.64
CA ILE A 119 3.66 -5.26 5.93
C ILE A 119 3.10 -4.24 6.92
N TYR A 120 3.11 -2.98 6.52
CA TYR A 120 2.53 -1.86 7.26
C TYR A 120 1.49 -1.14 6.39
N ILE A 121 0.22 -1.30 6.74
CA ILE A 121 -0.87 -0.58 6.07
C ILE A 121 -0.97 0.81 6.70
N VAL A 122 -0.69 1.85 5.92
CA VAL A 122 -0.73 3.23 6.43
C VAL A 122 -2.13 3.83 6.29
N HIS A 123 -2.40 4.90 7.05
CA HIS A 123 -3.61 5.73 6.96
C HIS A 123 -4.93 4.95 6.80
N MET A 124 -5.05 3.82 7.51
CA MET A 124 -6.24 2.97 7.60
C MET A 124 -7.44 3.82 8.03
N ALA A 125 -8.49 3.84 7.20
CA ALA A 125 -9.70 4.62 7.41
C ALA A 125 -10.99 3.80 7.27
N ASP A 126 -10.91 2.47 7.15
CA ASP A 126 -12.07 1.60 7.05
C ASP A 126 -12.09 0.46 8.07
N LYS A 127 -13.29 -0.06 8.34
CA LYS A 127 -13.52 -1.13 9.33
C LYS A 127 -13.14 -2.52 8.81
N GLU A 128 -13.42 -2.81 7.54
CA GLU A 128 -13.30 -4.15 6.98
C GLU A 128 -11.83 -4.56 6.76
N GLY A 129 -11.00 -3.61 6.32
CA GLY A 129 -9.54 -3.69 6.23
C GLY A 129 -8.89 -3.86 7.59
N LEU A 130 -9.32 -3.08 8.59
CA LEU A 130 -8.85 -3.23 9.98
C LEU A 130 -9.17 -4.62 10.54
N GLU A 131 -10.39 -5.12 10.34
CA GLU A 131 -10.77 -6.47 10.77
C GLU A 131 -9.91 -7.56 10.08
N ALA A 132 -9.55 -7.37 8.81
CA ALA A 132 -8.65 -8.28 8.11
C ALA A 132 -7.24 -8.27 8.69
N CYS A 133 -6.73 -7.08 9.04
CA CYS A 133 -5.44 -6.92 9.70
C CYS A 133 -5.42 -7.58 11.09
N ILE A 134 -6.47 -7.39 11.89
CA ILE A 134 -6.62 -8.01 13.22
C ILE A 134 -6.60 -9.53 13.10
N ARG A 135 -7.43 -10.11 12.22
CA ARG A 135 -7.47 -11.56 12.01
C ARG A 135 -6.10 -12.11 11.61
N ALA A 136 -5.44 -11.48 10.64
CA ALA A 136 -4.11 -11.91 10.20
C ALA A 136 -3.08 -11.83 11.34
N LYS A 137 -3.14 -10.78 12.17
CA LYS A 137 -2.26 -10.62 13.33
C LYS A 137 -2.49 -11.70 14.39
N GLU A 138 -3.75 -12.05 14.68
CA GLU A 138 -4.13 -13.13 15.60
C GLU A 138 -3.65 -14.50 15.10
N GLU A 139 -3.59 -14.70 13.79
CA GLU A 139 -3.02 -15.90 13.16
C GLU A 139 -1.48 -15.90 13.12
N GLY A 140 -0.83 -14.86 13.65
CA GLY A 140 0.62 -14.73 13.74
C GLY A 140 1.30 -14.05 12.56
N ALA A 141 0.55 -13.50 11.60
CA ALA A 141 1.14 -12.79 10.47
C ALA A 141 1.80 -11.46 10.91
N PRO A 142 2.93 -11.07 10.31
CA PRO A 142 3.64 -9.83 10.63
C PRO A 142 2.97 -8.58 10.01
N VAL A 143 1.69 -8.36 10.32
CA VAL A 143 0.89 -7.21 9.84
C VAL A 143 0.90 -6.08 10.88
N TYR A 144 1.03 -4.85 10.41
CA TYR A 144 0.99 -3.63 11.21
C TYR A 144 0.10 -2.61 10.50
N VAL A 145 -0.50 -1.70 11.28
CA VAL A 145 -1.43 -0.68 10.75
C VAL A 145 -1.18 0.66 11.43
N GLU A 146 -1.45 1.74 10.70
CA GLU A 146 -1.49 3.11 11.19
C GLU A 146 -2.78 3.77 10.76
N THR A 147 -3.33 4.63 11.60
CA THR A 147 -4.43 5.52 11.24
C THR A 147 -4.01 6.98 11.46
N CYS A 148 -4.73 7.92 10.86
CA CYS A 148 -4.46 9.34 11.03
C CYS A 148 -4.97 9.86 12.39
N PRO A 149 -4.30 10.86 13.02
CA PRO A 149 -4.74 11.48 14.27
C PRO A 149 -6.11 12.15 14.23
#